data_AF-A0A925ZJY2-F1
#
_entry.id   AF-A0A925ZJY2-F1
#
_cell.length_a   1.000
_cell.length_b   1.000
_cell.length_c   1.000
_cell.angle_alpha   90.00
_cell.angle_beta   90.00
_cell.angle_gamma   90.00
#
_symmetry.space_group_name_H-M   'P 1'
#
loop_
_entity.id
_entity.type
_entity.pdbx_description
1 polymer ?
#
loop_
_entity_poly.entity_id
_entity_poly.type
_entity_poly.pdbx_seq_one_letter_code
_entity_poly.pdbx_strand_id
1 'polypeptide(L)'
;MSYQAEPYCYAVHTGQIITPMLEFVHAVQSSPWAEQLAADGESFADKADRYLVAAQESVAFHEFEWDDDGFYRFPADLGSLPSPGGAQPLNQSNALGRAHILLAAITGDPEQLAKATALATYFRAQIDTGGDGAYLWNYRGGAYANVGEDISHAAINVEFAVMAAEHGIVFDQDDVAAFARTFTRRVYVNDATFADHVGGGETNTSSYRAQIGRWLMLAPSSPTVYAAVRDVYERDYPAASLGSGSVLLGWALLAEHEPKLCAPFFYAADWDDQGDVREATAYAANIQTIPHALDATCLVPVEHDAPRATVVEQWDGEAYHPVASWTASGAAVTKHVPYDPSWPFVYASDGVLFQFEDAFTAGSGIVVHEPAVLTPPSITSTWPSSIAPDVALDHVPSASGDEPRWWTLVDGPSDARIDPASGVVTWTAPSEGSHAFVVRLDNRVGSDELAFELAVEVPSADSTDDDGGSEHGGDSGSEGAVDSSDAGGESSSSGESTGAGPGERGEAEGCACGVDTPSG
;
A
#
# COMPACT_ATOMS: atom_id res chain seq x y z
N MET A 1 35.38 -31.63 20.05
CA MET A 1 34.57 -31.25 18.88
C MET A 1 33.81 -30.01 19.30
N SER A 2 34.07 -28.88 18.65
CA SER A 2 33.34 -27.65 18.90
C SER A 2 31.92 -27.83 18.38
N TYR A 3 30.92 -27.71 19.25
CA TYR A 3 29.58 -27.37 18.82
C TYR A 3 29.68 -26.01 18.12
N GLN A 4 29.76 -26.00 16.79
CA GLN A 4 29.12 -24.89 16.08
C GLN A 4 27.64 -25.19 16.23
N ALA A 5 27.01 -24.53 17.22
CA ALA A 5 25.57 -24.62 17.41
C ALA A 5 24.92 -24.18 16.10
N GLU A 6 24.13 -25.06 15.49
CA GLU A 6 23.32 -24.69 14.33
C GLU A 6 22.45 -23.47 14.70
N PRO A 7 22.26 -22.52 13.76
CA PRO A 7 21.45 -21.35 14.03
C PRO A 7 20.00 -21.77 14.34
N TYR A 8 19.42 -21.20 15.39
CA TYR A 8 18.02 -21.41 15.73
C TYR A 8 17.10 -20.61 14.78
N CYS A 9 16.15 -21.31 14.17
CA CYS A 9 15.21 -20.75 13.20
C CYS A 9 13.99 -20.20 13.94
N TYR A 10 13.91 -18.87 14.09
CA TYR A 10 12.83 -18.21 14.85
C TYR A 10 11.51 -18.20 14.08
N ALA A 11 10.42 -18.62 14.75
CA ALA A 11 9.06 -18.57 14.23
C ALA A 11 8.67 -17.21 13.63
N VAL A 12 9.09 -16.11 14.25
CA VAL A 12 8.81 -14.76 13.74
C VAL A 12 9.37 -14.53 12.34
N HIS A 13 10.61 -14.97 12.08
CA HIS A 13 11.23 -14.79 10.77
C HIS A 13 10.55 -15.66 9.74
N THR A 14 10.26 -16.92 10.07
CA THR A 14 9.50 -17.83 9.22
C THR A 14 8.17 -17.19 8.83
N GLY A 15 7.36 -16.75 9.80
CA GLY A 15 6.09 -16.10 9.55
C GLY A 15 6.19 -14.83 8.67
N GLN A 16 7.18 -13.97 8.91
CA GLN A 16 7.40 -12.77 8.07
C GLN A 16 7.83 -13.11 6.63
N ILE A 17 8.53 -14.23 6.41
CA ILE A 17 8.97 -14.66 5.08
C ILE A 17 7.84 -15.32 4.30
N ILE A 18 7.09 -16.24 4.93
CA ILE A 18 6.13 -17.08 4.21
C ILE A 18 4.75 -16.43 4.04
N THR A 19 4.37 -15.45 4.88
CA THR A 19 3.08 -14.74 4.72
C THR A 19 2.95 -14.09 3.33
N PRO A 20 3.91 -13.26 2.85
CA PRO A 20 3.81 -12.69 1.50
C PRO A 20 3.91 -13.74 0.38
N MET A 21 4.56 -14.88 0.63
CA MET A 21 4.53 -16.01 -0.31
C MET A 21 3.10 -16.57 -0.44
N LEU A 22 2.39 -16.71 0.68
CA LEU A 22 1.01 -17.20 0.71
C LEU A 22 0.02 -16.17 0.16
N GLU A 23 0.22 -14.87 0.40
CA GLU A 23 -0.57 -13.80 -0.24
C GLU A 23 -0.44 -13.88 -1.77
N PHE A 24 0.78 -14.09 -2.28
CA PHE A 24 1.00 -14.32 -3.71
C PHE A 24 0.25 -15.56 -4.21
N VAL A 25 0.32 -16.69 -3.48
CA VAL A 25 -0.43 -17.91 -3.83
C VAL A 25 -1.92 -17.63 -3.92
N HIS A 26 -2.48 -16.94 -2.92
CA HIS A 26 -3.90 -16.61 -2.87
C HIS A 26 -4.32 -15.66 -4.01
N ALA A 27 -3.49 -14.66 -4.32
CA ALA A 27 -3.72 -13.74 -5.43
C ALA A 27 -3.69 -14.45 -6.79
N VAL A 28 -2.74 -15.36 -7.02
CA VAL A 28 -2.66 -16.13 -8.27
C VAL A 28 -3.89 -17.00 -8.46
N GLN A 29 -4.31 -17.74 -7.41
CA GLN A 29 -5.48 -18.63 -7.46
C GLN A 29 -6.81 -17.90 -7.73
N SER A 30 -6.89 -16.62 -7.37
CA SER A 30 -8.06 -15.77 -7.58
C SER A 30 -7.98 -14.92 -8.85
N SER A 31 -6.89 -15.01 -9.62
CA SER A 31 -6.63 -14.19 -10.80
C SER A 31 -6.67 -14.97 -12.12
N PRO A 32 -6.93 -14.30 -13.26
CA PRO A 32 -6.79 -14.92 -14.58
C PRO A 32 -5.32 -15.10 -15.01
N TRP A 33 -4.34 -14.74 -14.17
CA TRP A 33 -2.91 -14.69 -14.54
C TRP A 33 -2.14 -15.97 -14.22
N ALA A 34 -2.79 -17.02 -13.71
CA ALA A 34 -2.12 -18.27 -13.33
C ALA A 34 -1.18 -18.82 -14.43
N GLU A 35 -1.63 -18.86 -15.67
CA GLU A 35 -0.85 -19.37 -16.82
C GLU A 35 0.18 -18.37 -17.37
N GLN A 36 0.19 -17.12 -16.88
CA GLN A 36 1.13 -16.12 -17.36
C GLN A 36 2.54 -16.44 -16.88
N LEU A 37 3.51 -16.32 -17.78
CA LEU A 37 4.92 -16.50 -17.47
C LEU A 37 5.48 -15.27 -16.76
N ALA A 38 6.22 -15.52 -15.67
CA ALA A 38 7.07 -14.53 -15.04
C ALA A 38 8.34 -14.27 -15.87
N ALA A 39 9.14 -13.28 -15.47
CA ALA A 39 10.35 -12.87 -16.20
C ALA A 39 11.41 -13.99 -16.35
N ASP A 40 11.37 -15.01 -15.51
CA ASP A 40 12.23 -16.20 -15.57
C ASP A 40 11.63 -17.36 -16.38
N GLY A 41 10.46 -17.17 -16.99
CA GLY A 41 9.81 -18.15 -17.87
C GLY A 41 9.01 -19.24 -17.16
N GLU A 42 8.92 -19.22 -15.83
CA GLU A 42 8.02 -20.08 -15.04
C GLU A 42 6.63 -19.43 -14.96
N SER A 43 5.55 -20.23 -15.05
CA SER A 43 4.20 -19.70 -14.89
C SER A 43 3.97 -19.21 -13.45
N PHE A 44 3.06 -18.26 -13.25
CA PHE A 44 2.69 -17.84 -11.90
C PHE A 44 2.03 -18.98 -11.11
N ALA A 45 1.31 -19.90 -11.77
CA ALA A 45 0.75 -21.10 -11.18
C ALA A 45 1.84 -22.03 -10.61
N ASP A 46 2.87 -22.35 -11.43
CA ASP A 46 3.97 -23.22 -10.99
C ASP A 46 4.72 -22.61 -9.80
N LYS A 47 4.92 -21.28 -9.81
CA LYS A 47 5.49 -20.55 -8.67
C LYS A 47 4.62 -20.65 -7.43
N ALA A 48 3.31 -20.46 -7.59
CA ALA A 48 2.36 -20.53 -6.49
C ALA A 48 2.37 -21.92 -5.84
N ASP A 49 2.33 -22.98 -6.64
CA ASP A 49 2.40 -24.36 -6.14
C ASP A 49 3.69 -24.60 -5.34
N ARG A 50 4.84 -24.16 -5.87
CA ARG A 50 6.14 -24.29 -5.19
C ARG A 50 6.22 -23.48 -3.89
N TYR A 51 5.67 -22.27 -3.88
CA TYR A 51 5.62 -21.42 -2.68
C TYR A 51 4.68 -21.97 -1.61
N LEU A 52 3.54 -22.55 -2.01
CA LEU A 52 2.61 -23.20 -1.11
C LEU A 52 3.28 -24.37 -0.39
N VAL A 53 3.98 -25.25 -1.13
CA VAL A 53 4.73 -26.37 -0.54
C VAL A 53 5.79 -25.88 0.44
N ALA A 54 6.61 -24.89 0.03
CA ALA A 54 7.66 -24.34 0.89
C ALA A 54 7.09 -23.70 2.17
N ALA A 55 5.96 -23.01 2.08
CA ALA A 55 5.28 -22.42 3.24
C ALA A 55 4.73 -23.49 4.18
N GLN A 56 4.12 -24.55 3.65
CA GLN A 56 3.62 -25.70 4.44
C GLN A 56 4.77 -26.41 5.18
N GLU A 57 5.89 -26.68 4.50
CA GLU A 57 7.08 -27.27 5.11
C GLU A 57 7.66 -26.37 6.21
N SER A 58 7.67 -25.05 5.97
CA SER A 58 8.18 -24.07 6.94
C SER A 58 7.30 -23.98 8.20
N VAL A 59 5.98 -24.05 8.06
CA VAL A 59 5.07 -24.13 9.22
C VAL A 59 5.24 -25.46 9.95
N ALA A 60 5.30 -26.57 9.21
CA ALA A 60 5.47 -27.90 9.79
C ALA A 60 6.78 -28.04 10.58
N PHE A 61 7.82 -27.30 10.22
CA PHE A 61 9.05 -27.23 11.02
C PHE A 61 8.80 -26.75 12.45
N HIS A 62 7.86 -25.83 12.68
CA HIS A 62 7.59 -25.24 14.00
C HIS A 62 6.64 -26.08 14.87
N GLU A 63 6.22 -27.27 14.44
CA GLU A 63 5.28 -28.12 15.21
C GLU A 63 5.81 -28.53 16.59
N PHE A 64 7.13 -28.70 16.74
CA PHE A 64 7.74 -29.01 18.04
C PHE A 64 7.66 -27.86 19.05
N GLU A 65 7.37 -26.65 18.57
CA GLU A 65 7.21 -25.44 19.38
C GLU A 65 5.74 -25.18 19.74
N TRP A 66 4.80 -25.88 19.10
CA TRP A 66 3.37 -25.71 19.35
C TRP A 66 2.99 -26.20 20.76
N ASP A 67 2.16 -25.42 21.44
CA ASP A 67 1.58 -25.77 22.74
C ASP A 67 0.06 -25.85 22.66
N ASP A 68 -0.51 -26.86 23.33
CA ASP A 68 -1.95 -27.11 23.35
C ASP A 68 -2.75 -25.99 24.03
N ASP A 69 -2.11 -25.09 24.79
CA ASP A 69 -2.73 -23.85 25.30
C ASP A 69 -2.96 -22.78 24.19
N GLY A 70 -2.53 -23.05 22.95
CA GLY A 70 -2.86 -22.24 21.77
C GLY A 70 -1.82 -21.20 21.35
N PHE A 71 -0.54 -21.46 21.63
CA PHE A 71 0.57 -20.58 21.25
C PHE A 71 1.88 -21.34 21.04
N TYR A 72 2.91 -20.65 20.53
CA TYR A 72 4.24 -21.23 20.35
C TYR A 72 5.16 -20.97 21.55
N ARG A 73 5.97 -21.96 21.94
CA ARG A 73 6.97 -21.87 23.01
C ARG A 73 8.38 -21.96 22.47
N PHE A 74 9.34 -21.42 23.23
CA PHE A 74 10.75 -21.71 22.97
C PHE A 74 11.10 -23.12 23.45
N PRO A 75 12.01 -23.82 22.77
CA PRO A 75 12.52 -25.10 23.23
C PRO A 75 13.16 -24.99 24.62
N ALA A 76 12.87 -25.94 25.50
CA ALA A 76 13.32 -25.90 26.89
C ALA A 76 14.82 -26.22 27.07
N ASP A 77 15.38 -26.96 26.12
CA ASP A 77 16.77 -27.43 26.11
C ASP A 77 17.76 -26.45 25.44
N LEU A 78 17.26 -25.44 24.72
CA LEU A 78 18.06 -24.38 24.12
C LEU A 78 18.30 -23.23 25.12
N GLY A 79 19.21 -23.46 26.07
CA GLY A 79 19.55 -22.51 27.14
C GLY A 79 20.12 -21.15 26.71
N SER A 80 20.45 -20.96 25.43
CA SER A 80 20.87 -19.66 24.86
C SER A 80 19.69 -18.74 24.53
N LEU A 81 18.46 -19.25 24.52
CA LEU A 81 17.27 -18.46 24.22
C LEU A 81 16.87 -17.58 25.42
N PRO A 82 16.20 -16.44 25.18
CA PRO A 82 15.83 -15.52 26.26
C PRO A 82 14.87 -16.09 27.31
N SER A 83 14.08 -17.12 26.96
CA SER A 83 13.12 -17.76 27.88
C SER A 83 12.87 -19.22 27.47
N PRO A 84 13.82 -20.14 27.70
CA PRO A 84 13.69 -21.55 27.31
C PRO A 84 12.47 -22.19 27.98
N GLY A 85 11.62 -22.88 27.20
CA GLY A 85 10.37 -23.48 27.67
C GLY A 85 9.23 -22.48 27.94
N GLY A 86 9.50 -21.19 27.85
CA GLY A 86 8.49 -20.14 28.00
C GLY A 86 7.72 -19.90 26.71
N ALA A 87 6.57 -19.22 26.82
CA ALA A 87 5.86 -18.69 25.68
C ALA A 87 6.77 -17.77 24.85
N GLN A 88 6.72 -17.90 23.53
CA GLN A 88 7.33 -16.92 22.64
C GLN A 88 6.63 -15.56 22.84
N PRO A 89 7.30 -14.44 22.55
CA PRO A 89 6.65 -13.14 22.49
C PRO A 89 5.46 -13.15 21.51
N LEU A 90 4.45 -12.32 21.76
CA LEU A 90 3.17 -12.37 21.05
C LEU A 90 3.36 -12.22 19.54
N ASN A 91 4.20 -11.26 19.14
CA ASN A 91 4.52 -11.00 17.74
C ASN A 91 5.19 -12.18 17.03
N GLN A 92 5.89 -13.06 17.76
CA GLN A 92 6.53 -14.23 17.15
C GLN A 92 5.49 -15.31 16.83
N SER A 93 4.61 -15.62 17.77
CA SER A 93 3.51 -16.58 17.53
C SER A 93 2.51 -16.04 16.51
N ASN A 94 2.15 -14.76 16.60
CA ASN A 94 1.19 -14.13 15.69
C ASN A 94 1.75 -13.94 14.27
N ALA A 95 3.08 -13.90 14.10
CA ALA A 95 3.68 -13.94 12.78
C ALA A 95 3.35 -15.22 12.01
N LEU A 96 3.37 -16.39 12.68
CA LEU A 96 2.89 -17.67 12.13
C LEU A 96 1.36 -17.73 12.09
N GLY A 97 0.66 -17.03 13.00
CA GLY A 97 -0.80 -16.89 12.97
C GLY A 97 -1.32 -16.40 11.61
N ARG A 98 -0.69 -15.38 11.02
CA ARG A 98 -1.02 -14.89 9.66
C ARG A 98 -0.86 -15.99 8.60
N ALA A 99 0.23 -16.75 8.66
CA ALA A 99 0.46 -17.87 7.74
C ALA A 99 -0.61 -18.97 7.91
N HIS A 100 -1.03 -19.29 9.13
CA HIS A 100 -2.10 -20.26 9.37
C HIS A 100 -3.45 -19.79 8.81
N ILE A 101 -3.79 -18.50 8.92
CA ILE A 101 -5.02 -17.95 8.32
C ILE A 101 -5.01 -18.16 6.81
N LEU A 102 -3.92 -17.76 6.13
CA LEU A 102 -3.81 -17.90 4.68
C LEU A 102 -3.77 -19.36 4.24
N LEU A 103 -3.04 -20.23 4.93
CA LEU A 103 -3.02 -21.67 4.63
C LEU A 103 -4.42 -22.27 4.77
N ALA A 104 -5.18 -21.91 5.81
CA ALA A 104 -6.56 -22.35 5.97
C ALA A 104 -7.44 -21.88 4.81
N ALA A 105 -7.31 -20.62 4.39
CA ALA A 105 -8.07 -20.06 3.29
C ALA A 105 -7.73 -20.69 1.93
N ILE A 106 -6.45 -20.94 1.66
CA ILE A 106 -5.94 -21.51 0.40
C ILE A 106 -6.27 -23.00 0.29
N THR A 107 -6.08 -23.76 1.37
CA THR A 107 -6.14 -25.23 1.32
C THR A 107 -7.44 -25.81 1.84
N GLY A 108 -8.21 -25.04 2.62
CA GLY A 108 -9.36 -25.54 3.37
C GLY A 108 -8.99 -26.46 4.53
N ASP A 109 -7.72 -26.52 4.96
CA ASP A 109 -7.25 -27.39 6.04
C ASP A 109 -7.81 -26.93 7.40
N PRO A 110 -8.65 -27.74 8.06
CA PRO A 110 -9.23 -27.38 9.36
C PRO A 110 -8.20 -27.31 10.50
N GLU A 111 -7.04 -27.96 10.39
CA GLU A 111 -6.00 -27.87 11.41
C GLU A 111 -5.35 -26.48 11.42
N GLN A 112 -5.09 -25.93 10.24
CA GLN A 112 -4.56 -24.57 10.09
C GLN A 112 -5.54 -23.54 10.65
N LEU A 113 -6.85 -23.71 10.36
CA LEU A 113 -7.89 -22.85 10.94
C LEU A 113 -7.95 -22.95 12.47
N ALA A 114 -7.80 -24.16 13.03
CA ALA A 114 -7.80 -24.37 14.47
C ALA A 114 -6.60 -23.66 15.14
N LYS A 115 -5.40 -23.78 14.56
CA LYS A 115 -4.20 -23.08 15.04
C LYS A 115 -4.33 -21.56 14.95
N ALA A 116 -4.82 -21.03 13.82
CA ALA A 116 -5.11 -19.61 13.66
C ALA A 116 -6.10 -19.11 14.74
N THR A 117 -7.19 -19.85 14.96
CA THR A 117 -8.22 -19.52 15.96
C THR A 117 -7.66 -19.55 17.38
N ALA A 118 -6.82 -20.54 17.71
CA ALA A 118 -6.20 -20.66 19.02
C ALA A 118 -5.23 -19.50 19.30
N LEU A 119 -4.39 -19.13 18.33
CA LEU A 119 -3.50 -17.97 18.42
C LEU A 119 -4.28 -16.66 18.57
N ALA A 120 -5.35 -16.46 17.80
CA ALA A 120 -6.19 -15.27 17.89
C ALA A 120 -6.89 -15.18 19.25
N THR A 121 -7.38 -16.30 19.77
CA THR A 121 -7.97 -16.40 21.11
C THR A 121 -6.94 -16.08 22.19
N TYR A 122 -5.74 -16.65 22.08
CA TYR A 122 -4.65 -16.37 23.02
C TYR A 122 -4.27 -14.90 23.02
N PHE A 123 -4.08 -14.30 21.83
CA PHE A 123 -3.75 -12.88 21.70
C PHE A 123 -4.86 -11.98 22.26
N ARG A 124 -6.14 -12.24 21.93
CA ARG A 124 -7.29 -11.50 22.49
C ARG A 124 -7.29 -11.50 24.02
N ALA A 125 -6.90 -12.62 24.65
CA ALA A 125 -6.79 -12.72 26.11
C ALA A 125 -5.62 -11.92 26.72
N GLN A 126 -4.67 -11.43 25.91
CA GLN A 126 -3.55 -10.59 26.35
C GLN A 126 -3.79 -9.09 26.17
N ILE A 127 -4.96 -8.71 25.64
CA ILE A 127 -5.29 -7.32 25.35
C ILE A 127 -6.14 -6.74 26.50
N ASP A 128 -5.67 -5.63 27.05
CA ASP A 128 -6.44 -4.77 27.92
C ASP A 128 -7.07 -3.63 27.10
N THR A 129 -8.24 -3.16 27.53
CA THR A 129 -8.90 -2.00 26.91
C THR A 129 -8.74 -0.76 27.79
N GLY A 130 -8.10 0.27 27.25
CA GLY A 130 -7.98 1.59 27.88
C GLY A 130 -9.33 2.28 28.05
N GLY A 131 -9.39 3.28 28.94
CA GLY A 131 -10.62 4.06 29.17
C GLY A 131 -11.11 4.87 27.96
N ASP A 132 -10.22 5.09 26.99
CA ASP A 132 -10.46 5.69 25.68
C ASP A 132 -10.79 4.65 24.60
N GLY A 133 -11.01 3.38 24.97
CA GLY A 133 -11.34 2.29 24.05
C GLY A 133 -10.17 1.83 23.17
N ALA A 134 -8.94 2.27 23.46
CA ALA A 134 -7.73 1.79 22.79
C ALA A 134 -7.33 0.41 23.33
N TYR A 135 -6.79 -0.44 22.46
CA TYR A 135 -6.22 -1.74 22.85
C TYR A 135 -4.77 -1.61 23.29
N LEU A 136 -4.44 -2.24 24.41
CA LEU A 136 -3.16 -2.14 25.10
C LEU A 136 -2.65 -3.54 25.43
N TRP A 137 -1.39 -3.83 25.10
CA TRP A 137 -0.80 -5.13 25.37
C TRP A 137 0.72 -5.03 25.57
N ASN A 138 1.29 -6.10 26.09
CA ASN A 138 2.72 -6.24 26.35
C ASN A 138 3.39 -7.07 25.25
N TYR A 139 4.71 -6.92 25.11
CA TYR A 139 5.53 -7.77 24.22
C TYR A 139 5.39 -9.28 24.51
N ARG A 140 5.15 -9.63 25.77
CA ARG A 140 4.88 -11.00 26.24
C ARG A 140 3.53 -11.05 26.93
N GLY A 141 2.85 -12.19 26.88
CA GLY A 141 1.57 -12.39 27.58
C GLY A 141 1.64 -12.09 29.08
N GLY A 142 0.50 -11.69 29.64
CA GLY A 142 0.34 -11.27 31.03
C GLY A 142 -0.36 -9.92 31.15
N ALA A 143 -0.70 -9.53 32.40
CA ALA A 143 -1.40 -8.28 32.70
C ALA A 143 -0.64 -7.06 32.14
N TYR A 144 -1.35 -6.15 31.48
CA TYR A 144 -0.76 -4.98 30.84
C TYR A 144 0.11 -4.16 31.81
N ALA A 145 1.29 -3.77 31.35
CA ALA A 145 2.18 -2.87 32.06
C ALA A 145 2.67 -1.77 31.11
N ASN A 146 2.37 -0.52 31.47
CA ASN A 146 2.83 0.65 30.73
C ASN A 146 4.37 0.66 30.61
N VAL A 147 4.97 0.89 29.43
CA VAL A 147 4.37 1.47 28.20
C VAL A 147 3.86 0.45 27.16
N GLY A 148 3.89 -0.84 27.46
CA GLY A 148 3.46 -1.89 26.53
C GLY A 148 4.51 -2.27 25.48
N GLU A 149 4.06 -2.93 24.41
CA GLU A 149 4.91 -3.34 23.28
C GLU A 149 5.33 -2.15 22.40
N ASP A 150 6.52 -2.23 21.80
CA ASP A 150 6.97 -1.25 20.83
C ASP A 150 6.20 -1.35 19.51
N ILE A 151 6.06 -0.23 18.79
CA ILE A 151 5.23 -0.12 17.58
C ILE A 151 5.71 -1.01 16.41
N SER A 152 6.96 -1.45 16.42
CA SER A 152 7.53 -2.32 15.37
C SER A 152 7.06 -3.75 15.52
N HIS A 153 7.13 -4.30 16.73
CA HIS A 153 6.63 -5.64 17.01
C HIS A 153 5.10 -5.65 17.12
N ALA A 154 4.52 -4.61 17.73
CA ALA A 154 3.08 -4.41 17.82
C ALA A 154 2.39 -4.43 16.45
N ALA A 155 3.02 -3.86 15.41
CA ALA A 155 2.49 -3.89 14.05
C ALA A 155 2.22 -5.32 13.55
N ILE A 156 3.06 -6.31 13.91
CA ILE A 156 2.85 -7.72 13.53
C ILE A 156 1.56 -8.28 14.16
N ASN A 157 1.30 -7.92 15.42
CA ASN A 157 0.10 -8.35 16.11
C ASN A 157 -1.15 -7.69 15.54
N VAL A 158 -1.05 -6.41 15.16
CA VAL A 158 -2.13 -5.67 14.49
C VAL A 158 -2.43 -6.27 13.12
N GLU A 159 -1.42 -6.51 12.29
CA GLU A 159 -1.58 -7.21 10.99
C GLU A 159 -2.28 -8.56 11.16
N PHE A 160 -1.89 -9.34 12.18
CA PHE A 160 -2.55 -10.61 12.49
C PHE A 160 -4.02 -10.42 12.89
N ALA A 161 -4.34 -9.47 13.77
CA ALA A 161 -5.70 -9.24 14.22
C ALA A 161 -6.61 -8.69 13.11
N VAL A 162 -6.09 -7.82 12.23
CA VAL A 162 -6.82 -7.33 11.05
C VAL A 162 -7.15 -8.49 10.11
N MET A 163 -6.16 -9.31 9.75
CA MET A 163 -6.37 -10.50 8.91
C MET A 163 -7.34 -11.49 9.57
N ALA A 164 -7.25 -11.67 10.89
CA ALA A 164 -8.18 -12.50 11.63
C ALA A 164 -9.62 -11.94 11.56
N ALA A 165 -9.80 -10.62 11.65
CA ALA A 165 -11.10 -9.98 11.49
C ALA A 165 -11.69 -10.13 10.08
N GLU A 166 -10.86 -9.97 9.04
CA GLU A 166 -11.25 -10.15 7.64
C GLU A 166 -11.72 -11.59 7.34
N HIS A 167 -11.14 -12.57 8.02
CA HIS A 167 -11.50 -13.98 7.93
C HIS A 167 -12.54 -14.44 8.96
N GLY A 168 -13.07 -13.54 9.81
CA GLY A 168 -14.07 -13.85 10.83
C GLY A 168 -13.55 -14.75 11.96
N ILE A 169 -12.27 -14.64 12.31
CA ILE A 169 -11.56 -15.43 13.32
C ILE A 169 -11.33 -14.58 14.57
N VAL A 170 -12.18 -14.74 15.60
CA VAL A 170 -12.08 -14.13 16.95
C VAL A 170 -12.17 -12.59 17.02
N PHE A 171 -11.54 -11.87 16.10
CA PHE A 171 -11.58 -10.43 15.98
C PHE A 171 -12.65 -9.99 14.98
N ASP A 172 -13.12 -8.75 15.12
CA ASP A 172 -14.07 -8.11 14.20
C ASP A 172 -13.68 -6.65 13.89
N GLN A 173 -14.56 -5.91 13.21
CA GLN A 173 -14.30 -4.51 12.84
C GLN A 173 -14.29 -3.55 14.04
N ASP A 174 -14.98 -3.86 15.14
CA ASP A 174 -14.91 -3.04 16.36
C ASP A 174 -13.53 -3.19 17.02
N ASP A 175 -12.94 -4.39 16.93
CA ASP A 175 -11.56 -4.63 17.34
C ASP A 175 -10.55 -3.86 16.47
N VAL A 176 -10.73 -3.86 15.14
CA VAL A 176 -9.88 -3.08 14.22
C VAL A 176 -9.96 -1.59 14.57
N ALA A 177 -11.15 -1.07 14.83
CA ALA A 177 -11.33 0.31 15.29
C ALA A 177 -10.66 0.58 16.66
N ALA A 178 -10.59 -0.42 17.55
CA ALA A 178 -9.87 -0.31 18.82
C ALA A 178 -8.34 -0.25 18.66
N PHE A 179 -7.78 -1.02 17.73
CA PHE A 179 -6.37 -0.89 17.34
C PHE A 179 -6.08 0.45 16.66
N ALA A 180 -7.01 0.95 15.82
CA ALA A 180 -6.90 2.28 15.24
C ALA A 180 -6.87 3.37 16.32
N ARG A 181 -7.69 3.26 17.37
CA ARG A 181 -7.64 4.15 18.54
C ARG A 181 -6.31 4.06 19.30
N THR A 182 -5.70 2.88 19.40
CA THR A 182 -4.33 2.74 19.95
C THR A 182 -3.36 3.61 19.15
N PHE A 183 -3.39 3.51 17.83
CA PHE A 183 -2.54 4.33 16.99
C PHE A 183 -2.84 5.82 17.15
N THR A 184 -4.09 6.24 16.94
CA THR A 184 -4.44 7.67 16.84
C THR A 184 -4.42 8.40 18.18
N ARG A 185 -4.68 7.72 19.31
CA ARG A 185 -4.76 8.36 20.64
C ARG A 185 -3.52 8.20 21.49
N ARG A 186 -2.67 7.20 21.22
CA ARG A 186 -1.49 6.87 22.05
C ARG A 186 -0.18 6.97 21.28
N VAL A 187 -0.16 6.52 20.02
CA VAL A 187 1.04 6.48 19.20
C VAL A 187 1.23 7.78 18.43
N TYR A 188 0.19 8.30 17.79
CA TYR A 188 0.23 9.56 17.06
C TYR A 188 0.33 10.75 18.01
N VAL A 189 1.34 11.60 17.79
CA VAL A 189 1.54 12.82 18.58
C VAL A 189 1.32 14.05 17.72
N ASN A 190 1.97 14.10 16.55
CA ASN A 190 1.75 15.12 15.53
C ASN A 190 2.38 14.66 14.21
N ASP A 191 2.22 15.49 13.19
CA ASP A 191 2.79 15.32 11.85
C ASP A 191 4.33 15.18 11.82
N ALA A 192 5.01 15.40 12.94
CA ALA A 192 6.45 15.24 13.10
C ALA A 192 6.90 13.97 13.83
N THR A 193 6.10 13.46 14.76
CA THR A 193 6.56 12.40 15.66
C THR A 193 5.45 11.50 16.16
N PHE A 194 5.88 10.31 16.57
CA PHE A 194 5.07 9.29 17.21
C PHE A 194 5.73 8.85 18.53
N ALA A 195 4.96 8.17 19.36
CA ALA A 195 5.48 7.39 20.48
C ALA A 195 5.94 6.01 20.00
N ASP A 196 6.96 5.46 20.67
CA ASP A 196 7.55 4.17 20.29
C ASP A 196 6.74 2.96 20.74
N HIS A 197 5.71 3.13 21.58
CA HIS A 197 4.99 2.03 22.22
C HIS A 197 3.47 2.25 22.20
N VAL A 198 2.72 1.15 22.26
CA VAL A 198 1.24 1.15 22.19
C VAL A 198 0.57 1.90 23.34
N GLY A 199 1.22 2.01 24.50
CA GLY A 199 0.76 2.81 25.64
C GLY A 199 1.01 4.32 25.50
N GLY A 200 1.75 4.75 24.47
CA GLY A 200 2.29 6.10 24.33
C GLY A 200 3.61 6.28 25.09
N GLY A 201 3.91 7.51 25.51
CA GLY A 201 5.11 7.84 26.29
C GLY A 201 5.82 9.11 25.82
N GLU A 202 6.95 9.44 26.47
CA GLU A 202 7.81 10.55 26.03
C GLU A 202 8.33 10.22 24.62
N THR A 203 7.85 10.95 23.63
CA THR A 203 8.23 10.86 22.21
C THR A 203 9.74 10.62 22.04
N ASN A 204 10.20 9.55 21.37
CA ASN A 204 11.59 9.51 20.94
C ASN A 204 11.95 8.42 19.93
N THR A 205 13.12 8.62 19.31
CA THR A 205 13.96 7.78 18.45
C THR A 205 13.48 7.56 17.02
N SER A 206 14.39 7.81 16.07
CA SER A 206 14.16 7.57 14.64
C SER A 206 14.17 6.07 14.28
N SER A 207 14.53 5.18 15.20
CA SER A 207 14.71 3.75 14.93
C SER A 207 13.42 3.02 14.56
N TYR A 208 12.29 3.36 15.21
CA TYR A 208 11.00 2.73 14.91
C TYR A 208 10.10 3.57 14.01
N ARG A 209 10.50 4.81 13.70
CA ARG A 209 9.66 5.74 12.96
C ARG A 209 9.19 5.21 11.61
N ALA A 210 10.03 4.45 10.89
CA ALA A 210 9.62 3.85 9.62
C ALA A 210 8.52 2.80 9.81
N GLN A 211 8.43 2.16 10.98
CA GLN A 211 7.52 1.05 11.23
C GLN A 211 6.05 1.47 11.32
N ILE A 212 5.76 2.77 11.48
CA ILE A 212 4.38 3.30 11.41
C ILE A 212 3.70 2.97 10.07
N GLY A 213 4.47 2.79 8.99
CA GLY A 213 3.93 2.39 7.68
C GLY A 213 3.15 1.07 7.73
N ARG A 214 3.53 0.17 8.64
CA ARG A 214 2.86 -1.13 8.81
C ARG A 214 1.50 -1.02 9.50
N TRP A 215 1.20 0.11 10.11
CA TRP A 215 -0.10 0.37 10.74
C TRP A 215 -1.15 0.85 9.72
N LEU A 216 -0.77 1.09 8.46
CA LEU A 216 -1.67 1.57 7.40
C LEU A 216 -2.81 0.61 7.06
N MET A 217 -2.71 -0.68 7.42
CA MET A 217 -3.84 -1.62 7.34
C MET A 217 -5.07 -1.16 8.15
N LEU A 218 -4.89 -0.24 9.10
CA LEU A 218 -5.98 0.36 9.88
C LEU A 218 -6.62 1.58 9.19
N ALA A 219 -6.05 2.09 8.10
CA ALA A 219 -6.53 3.27 7.39
C ALA A 219 -7.99 3.16 6.92
N PRO A 220 -8.49 2.00 6.45
CA PRO A 220 -9.91 1.84 6.11
C PRO A 220 -10.85 2.08 7.30
N SER A 221 -10.42 1.74 8.52
CA SER A 221 -11.20 1.97 9.75
C SER A 221 -10.97 3.36 10.36
N SER A 222 -9.83 4.01 10.07
CA SER A 222 -9.54 5.35 10.56
C SER A 222 -8.61 6.09 9.59
N PRO A 223 -9.13 7.03 8.79
CA PRO A 223 -8.33 7.76 7.81
C PRO A 223 -7.29 8.69 8.45
N THR A 224 -7.40 8.98 9.76
CA THR A 224 -6.34 9.63 10.55
C THR A 224 -5.04 8.83 10.56
N VAL A 225 -5.10 7.50 10.58
CA VAL A 225 -3.89 6.66 10.48
C VAL A 225 -3.17 6.95 9.16
N TYR A 226 -3.92 7.02 8.05
CA TYR A 226 -3.36 7.33 6.74
C TYR A 226 -2.68 8.70 6.73
N ALA A 227 -3.40 9.76 7.11
CA ALA A 227 -2.88 11.13 7.09
C ALA A 227 -1.63 11.28 7.96
N ALA A 228 -1.66 10.73 9.18
CA ALA A 228 -0.54 10.77 10.11
C ALA A 228 0.72 10.08 9.55
N VAL A 229 0.56 8.88 8.98
CA VAL A 229 1.68 8.14 8.40
C VAL A 229 2.23 8.83 7.15
N ARG A 230 1.35 9.29 6.25
CA ARG A 230 1.73 10.00 5.02
C ARG A 230 2.61 11.21 5.31
N ASP A 231 2.21 12.05 6.27
CA ASP A 231 2.95 13.27 6.63
C ASP A 231 4.40 12.99 7.04
N VAL A 232 4.63 11.90 7.77
CA VAL A 232 5.99 11.50 8.17
C VAL A 232 6.74 10.80 7.04
N TYR A 233 6.07 10.00 6.22
CA TYR A 233 6.69 9.34 5.08
C TYR A 233 7.16 10.30 4.00
N GLU A 234 6.34 11.30 3.64
CA GLU A 234 6.72 12.35 2.69
C GLU A 234 7.91 13.16 3.20
N ARG A 235 7.99 13.44 4.52
CA ARG A 235 9.10 14.19 5.11
C ARG A 235 10.39 13.37 5.25
N ASP A 236 10.31 12.19 5.85
CA ASP A 236 11.48 11.45 6.34
C ASP A 236 11.93 10.32 5.39
N TYR A 237 11.05 9.83 4.52
CA TYR A 237 11.29 8.68 3.64
C TYR A 237 10.99 8.96 2.16
N PRO A 238 11.52 10.06 1.57
CA PRO A 238 11.26 10.39 0.17
C PRO A 238 11.74 9.31 -0.78
N ALA A 239 11.17 9.25 -2.00
CA ALA A 239 11.46 8.20 -2.99
C ALA A 239 12.97 7.98 -3.26
N ALA A 240 13.79 9.04 -3.15
CA ALA A 240 15.24 8.96 -3.34
C ALA A 240 16.00 8.21 -2.22
N SER A 241 15.39 7.99 -1.05
CA SER A 241 15.99 7.31 0.10
C SER A 241 15.49 5.87 0.30
N LEU A 242 14.73 5.33 -0.66
CA LEU A 242 14.18 3.97 -0.60
C LEU A 242 15.30 2.92 -0.70
N GLY A 243 15.66 2.32 0.44
CA GLY A 243 16.63 1.22 0.53
C GLY A 243 16.25 0.13 1.54
N SER A 244 15.04 0.19 2.11
CA SER A 244 14.56 -0.75 3.12
C SER A 244 13.23 -1.36 2.68
N GLY A 245 13.12 -2.70 2.74
CA GLY A 245 11.87 -3.41 2.41
C GLY A 245 10.69 -2.96 3.26
N SER A 246 10.91 -2.59 4.52
CA SER A 246 9.85 -2.07 5.40
C SER A 246 9.36 -0.69 4.96
N VAL A 247 10.23 0.17 4.45
CA VAL A 247 9.84 1.49 3.93
C VAL A 247 9.10 1.33 2.59
N LEU A 248 9.55 0.40 1.75
CA LEU A 248 8.84 0.06 0.50
C LEU A 248 7.43 -0.47 0.77
N LEU A 249 7.28 -1.35 1.77
CA LEU A 249 5.96 -1.82 2.21
C LEU A 249 5.08 -0.66 2.69
N GLY A 250 5.62 0.26 3.49
CA GLY A 250 4.87 1.45 3.92
C GLY A 250 4.38 2.32 2.76
N TRP A 251 5.21 2.54 1.73
CA TRP A 251 4.77 3.25 0.51
C TRP A 251 3.76 2.46 -0.32
N ALA A 252 3.88 1.13 -0.39
CA ALA A 252 2.89 0.29 -1.06
C ALA A 252 1.53 0.39 -0.36
N LEU A 253 1.49 0.32 0.97
CA LEU A 253 0.28 0.48 1.76
C LEU A 253 -0.30 1.91 1.66
N LEU A 254 0.55 2.94 1.52
CA LEU A 254 0.08 4.31 1.26
C LEU A 254 -0.58 4.43 -0.11
N ALA A 255 -0.12 3.69 -1.11
CA ALA A 255 -0.75 3.67 -2.43
C ALA A 255 -2.04 2.85 -2.42
N GLU A 256 -2.05 1.70 -1.74
CA GLU A 256 -3.21 0.81 -1.63
C GLU A 256 -4.38 1.47 -0.90
N HIS A 257 -4.10 2.19 0.20
CA HIS A 257 -5.12 2.79 1.05
C HIS A 257 -5.31 4.29 0.81
N GLU A 258 -4.81 4.87 -0.28
CA GLU A 258 -4.96 6.30 -0.59
C GLU A 258 -6.46 6.67 -0.75
N PRO A 259 -7.05 7.47 0.16
CA PRO A 259 -8.39 7.98 -0.04
C PRO A 259 -8.41 8.99 -1.20
N LYS A 260 -9.55 9.10 -1.88
CA LYS A 260 -9.74 10.14 -2.90
C LYS A 260 -9.65 11.54 -2.25
N LEU A 261 -9.28 12.55 -3.03
CA LEU A 261 -9.21 13.93 -2.59
C LEU A 261 -10.59 14.58 -2.62
N CYS A 262 -10.87 15.42 -1.64
CA CYS A 262 -12.02 16.32 -1.57
C CYS A 262 -11.53 17.76 -1.44
N ALA A 263 -12.11 18.69 -2.21
CA ALA A 263 -11.69 20.08 -2.16
C ALA A 263 -12.18 20.76 -0.87
N PRO A 264 -11.32 21.50 -0.13
CA PRO A 264 -11.79 22.38 0.92
C PRO A 264 -12.47 23.63 0.36
N PHE A 265 -13.33 24.24 1.18
CA PHE A 265 -13.85 25.58 0.97
C PHE A 265 -14.09 26.28 2.33
N PHE A 266 -14.18 27.60 2.30
CA PHE A 266 -14.22 28.41 3.53
C PHE A 266 -15.63 28.76 3.99
N TYR A 267 -15.79 28.87 5.31
CA TYR A 267 -16.92 29.54 5.94
C TYR A 267 -16.53 30.97 6.32
N ALA A 268 -17.12 31.99 5.70
CA ALA A 268 -16.60 33.36 5.67
C ALA A 268 -16.49 34.11 7.01
N ALA A 269 -16.99 33.60 8.13
CA ALA A 269 -17.12 34.37 9.37
C ALA A 269 -15.79 34.62 10.10
N ASP A 270 -14.81 33.71 9.99
CA ASP A 270 -13.63 33.68 10.86
C ASP A 270 -12.31 33.99 10.12
N TRP A 271 -12.40 34.43 8.86
CA TRP A 271 -11.26 34.64 7.96
C TRP A 271 -11.14 36.09 7.51
N ASP A 272 -9.93 36.63 7.55
CA ASP A 272 -9.54 37.83 6.80
C ASP A 272 -9.14 37.40 5.39
N ASP A 273 -9.96 37.76 4.41
CA ASP A 273 -9.71 37.44 3.00
C ASP A 273 -8.70 38.42 2.40
N GLN A 274 -7.51 37.90 2.10
CA GLN A 274 -6.38 38.64 1.52
C GLN A 274 -6.14 38.25 0.05
N GLY A 275 -7.14 37.66 -0.62
CA GLY A 275 -7.05 37.17 -1.99
C GLY A 275 -6.63 35.70 -2.05
N ASP A 276 -5.38 35.44 -2.44
CA ASP A 276 -4.86 34.08 -2.60
C ASP A 276 -4.65 33.35 -1.26
N VAL A 277 -4.79 34.07 -0.13
CA VAL A 277 -4.69 33.53 1.22
C VAL A 277 -5.79 34.08 2.12
N ARG A 278 -6.12 33.32 3.16
CA ARG A 278 -7.04 33.69 4.23
C ARG A 278 -6.36 33.51 5.56
N GLU A 279 -6.31 34.56 6.37
CA GLU A 279 -5.73 34.52 7.71
C GLU A 279 -6.85 34.35 8.75
N ALA A 280 -6.71 33.37 9.65
CA ALA A 280 -7.65 33.18 10.75
C ALA A 280 -7.65 34.41 11.67
N THR A 281 -8.83 34.99 11.88
CA THR A 281 -9.02 36.19 12.73
C THR A 281 -9.58 35.87 14.12
N ALA A 282 -9.96 34.61 14.34
CA ALA A 282 -10.49 34.12 15.59
C ALA A 282 -9.97 32.71 15.88
N TYR A 283 -10.14 32.32 17.13
CA TYR A 283 -10.01 30.94 17.58
C TYR A 283 -11.01 30.03 16.84
N ALA A 284 -10.59 28.79 16.56
CA ALA A 284 -11.41 27.76 15.93
C ALA A 284 -11.92 28.13 14.52
N ALA A 285 -11.10 28.84 13.73
CA ALA A 285 -11.42 29.12 12.33
C ALA A 285 -11.69 27.83 11.55
N ASN A 286 -12.69 27.86 10.66
CA ASN A 286 -13.22 26.65 10.04
C ASN A 286 -12.94 26.54 8.54
N ILE A 287 -12.78 25.30 8.09
CA ILE A 287 -12.93 24.90 6.68
C ILE A 287 -14.03 23.85 6.58
N GLN A 288 -14.56 23.67 5.38
CA GLN A 288 -15.52 22.62 5.06
C GLN A 288 -15.06 21.84 3.83
N THR A 289 -15.57 20.63 3.66
CA THR A 289 -15.46 19.87 2.42
C THR A 289 -16.76 19.15 2.12
N ILE A 290 -17.00 18.78 0.87
CA ILE A 290 -18.11 17.89 0.50
C ILE A 290 -17.48 16.54 0.13
N PRO A 291 -17.65 15.50 0.96
CA PRO A 291 -17.15 14.17 0.62
C PRO A 291 -17.91 13.59 -0.58
N HIS A 292 -17.23 12.76 -1.37
CA HIS A 292 -17.87 12.08 -2.52
C HIS A 292 -19.06 11.20 -2.08
N ALA A 293 -18.95 10.60 -0.90
CA ALA A 293 -20.03 9.94 -0.18
C ALA A 293 -19.81 10.07 1.34
N LEU A 294 -20.88 10.16 2.13
CA LEU A 294 -20.79 10.35 3.58
C LEU A 294 -20.28 9.12 4.35
N ASP A 295 -20.33 7.95 3.72
CA ASP A 295 -19.81 6.68 4.26
C ASP A 295 -18.43 6.31 3.68
N ALA A 296 -17.84 7.19 2.86
CA ALA A 296 -16.53 6.99 2.27
C ALA A 296 -15.51 8.00 2.80
N THR A 297 -14.29 7.54 3.06
CA THR A 297 -13.19 8.41 3.47
C THR A 297 -12.74 9.31 2.32
N CYS A 298 -12.25 10.51 2.64
CA CYS A 298 -11.48 11.31 1.71
C CYS A 298 -10.43 12.17 2.40
N LEU A 299 -9.47 12.67 1.63
CA LEU A 299 -8.44 13.57 2.11
C LEU A 299 -8.68 14.98 1.58
N VAL A 300 -8.60 15.95 2.48
CA VAL A 300 -8.76 17.37 2.16
C VAL A 300 -7.37 18.00 2.16
N PRO A 301 -6.79 18.33 0.99
CA PRO A 301 -5.48 18.98 0.92
C PRO A 301 -5.60 20.44 1.35
N VAL A 302 -4.81 20.85 2.34
CA VAL A 302 -4.78 22.20 2.91
C VAL A 302 -3.34 22.72 2.86
N GLU A 303 -3.08 23.66 1.96
CA GLU A 303 -1.85 24.46 1.98
C GLU A 303 -1.99 25.58 3.00
N HIS A 304 -1.08 25.63 3.96
CA HIS A 304 -1.16 26.56 5.09
C HIS A 304 0.20 27.00 5.62
N ASP A 305 0.19 28.11 6.35
CA ASP A 305 1.25 28.54 7.25
C ASP A 305 0.68 28.67 8.68
N ALA A 306 1.00 27.70 9.54
CA ALA A 306 0.64 27.65 10.93
C ALA A 306 1.79 28.21 11.80
N PRO A 307 1.66 29.42 12.37
CA PRO A 307 2.72 30.00 13.22
C PRO A 307 2.91 29.26 14.56
N ARG A 308 2.04 28.29 14.87
CA ARG A 308 2.01 27.51 16.10
C ARG A 308 1.50 26.10 15.83
N ALA A 309 1.70 25.21 16.80
CA ALA A 309 1.07 23.89 16.75
C ALA A 309 -0.47 24.03 16.70
N THR A 310 -1.10 23.30 15.79
CA THR A 310 -2.52 23.38 15.47
C THR A 310 -3.11 21.98 15.44
N VAL A 311 -4.22 21.76 16.11
CA VAL A 311 -5.00 20.52 16.00
C VAL A 311 -6.15 20.77 15.04
N VAL A 312 -6.37 19.85 14.11
CA VAL A 312 -7.54 19.89 13.23
C VAL A 312 -8.57 18.92 13.77
N GLU A 313 -9.79 19.39 13.95
CA GLU A 313 -10.87 18.58 14.52
C GLU A 313 -12.10 18.57 13.62
N GLN A 314 -12.74 17.42 13.48
CA GLN A 314 -14.00 17.24 12.74
C GLN A 314 -15.19 17.36 13.69
N TRP A 315 -16.23 18.07 13.28
CA TRP A 315 -17.48 18.21 14.03
C TRP A 315 -18.45 17.05 13.76
N ASP A 316 -19.04 16.47 14.80
CA ASP A 316 -20.06 15.41 14.67
C ASP A 316 -21.51 15.89 14.90
N GLY A 317 -21.71 17.17 15.23
CA GLY A 317 -23.01 17.73 15.64
C GLY A 317 -23.14 18.02 17.14
N GLU A 318 -22.26 17.46 17.97
CA GLU A 318 -22.24 17.58 19.43
C GLU A 318 -20.84 17.88 20.00
N ALA A 319 -19.80 17.27 19.45
CA ALA A 319 -18.41 17.41 19.86
C ALA A 319 -17.45 17.47 18.65
N TYR A 320 -16.31 18.11 18.89
CA TYR A 320 -15.17 18.08 17.96
C TYR A 320 -14.26 16.89 18.28
N HIS A 321 -13.75 16.24 17.23
CA HIS A 321 -12.87 15.08 17.33
C HIS A 321 -11.55 15.35 16.60
N PRO A 322 -10.38 15.22 17.25
CA PRO A 322 -9.09 15.39 16.60
C PRO A 322 -8.87 14.40 15.46
N VAL A 323 -8.58 14.93 14.27
CA VAL A 323 -8.31 14.16 13.05
C VAL A 323 -6.89 14.37 12.50
N ALA A 324 -6.24 15.47 12.89
CA ALA A 324 -4.83 15.73 12.62
C ALA A 324 -4.22 16.66 13.70
N SER A 325 -2.90 16.59 13.87
CA SER A 325 -2.12 17.47 14.75
C SER A 325 -0.87 17.91 14.03
N TRP A 326 -0.73 19.21 13.80
CA TRP A 326 0.35 19.81 13.04
C TRP A 326 1.28 20.60 13.94
N THR A 327 2.57 20.45 13.71
CA THR A 327 3.60 21.33 14.25
C THR A 327 3.53 22.71 13.59
N ALA A 328 4.13 23.72 14.23
CA ALA A 328 4.26 25.04 13.62
C ALA A 328 5.09 24.93 12.32
N SER A 329 4.61 25.55 11.25
CA SER A 329 5.34 25.69 10.00
C SER A 329 6.12 27.01 9.98
N GLY A 330 7.28 27.00 9.32
CA GLY A 330 8.06 28.21 9.05
C GLY A 330 7.87 28.75 7.63
N ALA A 331 7.01 28.11 6.84
CA ALA A 331 6.69 28.39 5.44
C ALA A 331 5.40 27.63 5.06
N ALA A 332 4.79 28.00 3.94
CA ALA A 332 3.64 27.29 3.40
C ALA A 332 3.95 25.80 3.16
N VAL A 333 3.10 24.93 3.71
CA VAL A 333 3.17 23.48 3.56
C VAL A 333 1.79 22.92 3.26
N THR A 334 1.72 21.89 2.43
CA THR A 334 0.48 21.14 2.20
C THR A 334 0.37 20.00 3.20
N LYS A 335 -0.76 19.92 3.90
CA LYS A 335 -1.14 18.78 4.75
C LYS A 335 -2.50 18.26 4.33
N HIS A 336 -2.81 17.03 4.75
CA HIS A 336 -4.08 16.40 4.42
C HIS A 336 -4.92 16.25 5.67
N VAL A 337 -6.10 16.87 5.68
CA VAL A 337 -7.10 16.65 6.73
C VAL A 337 -7.96 15.46 6.32
N PRO A 338 -8.00 14.37 7.10
CA PRO A 338 -8.82 13.22 6.77
C PRO A 338 -10.28 13.48 7.18
N TYR A 339 -11.21 13.18 6.27
CA TYR A 339 -12.63 13.04 6.60
C TYR A 339 -12.91 11.65 7.17
N ASP A 340 -13.38 11.58 8.41
CA ASP A 340 -13.79 10.34 9.07
C ASP A 340 -15.31 10.11 8.93
N PRO A 341 -15.74 9.05 8.22
CA PRO A 341 -17.16 8.75 8.02
C PRO A 341 -17.87 8.29 9.30
N SER A 342 -17.16 8.05 10.40
CA SER A 342 -17.75 7.80 11.72
C SER A 342 -18.50 9.02 12.27
N TRP A 343 -18.21 10.22 11.74
CA TRP A 343 -18.83 11.49 12.14
C TRP A 343 -19.39 12.25 10.92
N PRO A 344 -20.42 11.73 10.22
CA PRO A 344 -20.83 12.22 8.90
C PRO A 344 -21.75 13.46 8.96
N PHE A 345 -21.50 14.37 9.90
CA PHE A 345 -22.40 15.50 10.16
C PHE A 345 -22.30 16.58 9.08
N VAL A 346 -23.37 16.69 8.30
CA VAL A 346 -23.53 17.73 7.28
C VAL A 346 -23.93 19.04 7.95
N TYR A 347 -23.07 20.05 7.82
CA TYR A 347 -23.27 21.41 8.29
C TYR A 347 -23.82 22.31 7.16
N ALA A 348 -23.36 23.55 7.06
CA ALA A 348 -23.82 24.51 6.07
C ALA A 348 -23.29 24.18 4.67
N SER A 349 -24.05 24.55 3.63
CA SER A 349 -23.64 24.35 2.22
C SER A 349 -23.32 22.89 1.87
N ASP A 350 -24.02 21.94 2.51
CA ASP A 350 -23.83 20.49 2.34
C ASP A 350 -22.44 19.97 2.73
N GLY A 351 -21.61 20.79 3.38
CA GLY A 351 -20.25 20.44 3.78
C GLY A 351 -20.17 19.82 5.17
N VAL A 352 -19.16 19.00 5.40
CA VAL A 352 -18.71 18.59 6.74
C VAL A 352 -17.72 19.62 7.26
N LEU A 353 -17.75 19.89 8.58
CA LEU A 353 -17.04 21.00 9.20
C LEU A 353 -15.77 20.53 9.93
N PHE A 354 -14.67 21.24 9.69
CA PHE A 354 -13.44 21.12 10.48
C PHE A 354 -13.11 22.45 11.15
N GLN A 355 -12.49 22.39 12.32
CA GLN A 355 -11.92 23.56 12.99
C GLN A 355 -10.41 23.43 13.16
N PHE A 356 -9.72 24.57 13.11
CA PHE A 356 -8.34 24.70 13.52
C PHE A 356 -8.28 25.12 14.99
N GLU A 357 -8.11 24.13 15.86
CA GLU A 357 -7.97 24.32 17.30
C GLU A 357 -6.54 24.74 17.63
N ASP A 358 -6.38 25.96 18.15
CA ASP A 358 -5.09 26.53 18.51
C ASP A 358 -5.17 27.47 19.72
N ALA A 359 -4.01 27.89 20.25
CA ALA A 359 -3.95 28.84 21.37
C ALA A 359 -4.13 30.31 20.93
N PHE A 360 -4.97 30.58 19.92
CA PHE A 360 -5.12 31.81 19.14
C PHE A 360 -4.52 33.10 19.74
N THR A 361 -3.71 33.80 18.94
CA THR A 361 -3.27 35.17 19.22
C THR A 361 -3.62 36.04 18.04
N ALA A 362 -4.32 37.16 18.28
CA ALA A 362 -4.67 38.11 17.23
C ALA A 362 -3.44 38.55 16.41
N GLY A 363 -3.55 38.50 15.08
CA GLY A 363 -2.45 38.78 14.13
C GLY A 363 -1.40 37.67 14.03
N SER A 364 -1.74 36.46 14.45
CA SER A 364 -0.89 35.27 14.35
C SER A 364 -1.78 34.02 14.23
N GLY A 365 -2.88 34.14 13.48
CA GLY A 365 -3.73 33.00 13.14
C GLY A 365 -3.06 32.14 12.07
N ILE A 366 -3.55 30.90 11.91
CA ILE A 366 -3.18 30.09 10.75
C ILE A 366 -3.58 30.81 9.45
N VAL A 367 -2.67 30.80 8.48
CA VAL A 367 -2.93 31.29 7.13
C VAL A 367 -3.19 30.09 6.25
N VAL A 368 -4.31 30.07 5.52
CA VAL A 368 -4.63 29.00 4.56
C VAL A 368 -4.69 29.60 3.17
N HIS A 369 -4.08 28.91 2.21
CA HIS A 369 -4.05 29.33 0.81
C HIS A 369 -5.35 28.97 0.09
N GLU A 370 -5.68 29.71 -0.97
CA GLU A 370 -6.77 29.34 -1.88
C GLU A 370 -6.56 27.90 -2.39
N PRO A 371 -7.55 27.01 -2.22
CA PRO A 371 -7.42 25.62 -2.61
C PRO A 371 -7.15 25.47 -4.11
N ALA A 372 -6.22 24.58 -4.46
CA ALA A 372 -6.05 24.18 -5.84
C ALA A 372 -7.34 23.52 -6.37
N VAL A 373 -7.69 23.83 -7.62
CA VAL A 373 -8.83 23.20 -8.29
C VAL A 373 -8.49 21.74 -8.56
N LEU A 374 -9.29 20.83 -8.01
CA LEU A 374 -9.17 19.39 -8.22
C LEU A 374 -9.98 18.97 -9.46
N THR A 375 -9.31 18.32 -10.42
CA THR A 375 -9.93 17.89 -11.68
C THR A 375 -10.00 16.36 -11.76
N PRO A 376 -11.20 15.74 -11.75
CA PRO A 376 -11.35 14.29 -11.92
C PRO A 376 -10.86 13.84 -13.31
N PRO A 377 -10.51 12.55 -13.46
CA PRO A 377 -10.06 12.04 -14.74
C PRO A 377 -11.22 12.00 -15.74
N SER A 378 -10.92 12.14 -17.03
CA SER A 378 -11.90 11.89 -18.08
C SER A 378 -11.24 11.27 -19.30
N ILE A 379 -11.78 10.16 -19.76
CA ILE A 379 -11.38 9.45 -20.97
C ILE A 379 -12.02 10.16 -22.16
N THR A 380 -11.17 10.71 -23.04
CA THR A 380 -11.60 11.44 -24.24
C THR A 380 -11.30 10.67 -25.53
N SER A 381 -10.71 9.48 -25.40
CA SER A 381 -10.31 8.66 -26.52
C SER A 381 -11.51 8.09 -27.29
N THR A 382 -11.34 8.01 -28.61
CA THR A 382 -12.20 7.17 -29.47
C THR A 382 -11.42 5.90 -29.83
N TRP A 383 -11.97 4.74 -29.48
CA TRP A 383 -11.39 3.44 -29.81
C TRP A 383 -11.77 3.00 -31.23
N PRO A 384 -10.93 2.22 -31.92
CA PRO A 384 -11.31 1.63 -33.20
C PRO A 384 -12.53 0.72 -33.04
N SER A 385 -13.44 0.74 -34.02
CA SER A 385 -14.62 -0.13 -34.04
C SER A 385 -14.31 -1.52 -34.61
N SER A 386 -13.21 -1.68 -35.35
CA SER A 386 -12.82 -2.96 -35.96
C SER A 386 -11.30 -3.11 -36.10
N ILE A 387 -10.82 -4.34 -36.05
CA ILE A 387 -9.42 -4.73 -36.31
C ILE A 387 -9.41 -5.99 -37.20
N ALA A 388 -8.36 -6.19 -38.00
CA ALA A 388 -8.20 -7.43 -38.74
C ALA A 388 -7.72 -8.57 -37.82
N PRO A 389 -8.03 -9.85 -38.14
CA PRO A 389 -7.46 -10.99 -37.42
C PRO A 389 -5.93 -10.96 -37.39
N ASP A 390 -5.35 -11.48 -36.31
CA ASP A 390 -3.90 -11.56 -36.06
C ASP A 390 -3.14 -10.22 -36.02
N VAL A 391 -3.86 -9.09 -35.96
CA VAL A 391 -3.28 -7.76 -35.78
C VAL A 391 -3.31 -7.38 -34.31
N ALA A 392 -2.19 -6.85 -33.81
CA ALA A 392 -2.10 -6.31 -32.46
C ALA A 392 -2.85 -4.98 -32.36
N LEU A 393 -3.71 -4.85 -31.35
CA LEU A 393 -4.19 -3.56 -30.90
C LEU A 393 -3.03 -2.86 -30.17
N ASP A 394 -2.65 -1.68 -30.67
CA ASP A 394 -1.67 -0.78 -30.05
C ASP A 394 -2.26 0.63 -30.09
N HIS A 395 -3.18 0.90 -29.16
CA HIS A 395 -3.91 2.16 -29.09
C HIS A 395 -3.54 2.90 -27.82
N VAL A 396 -3.06 4.14 -27.97
CA VAL A 396 -2.77 5.04 -26.86
C VAL A 396 -4.03 5.88 -26.57
N PRO A 397 -4.71 5.68 -25.43
CA PRO A 397 -5.89 6.46 -25.11
C PRO A 397 -5.54 7.92 -24.80
N SER A 398 -6.47 8.83 -25.12
CA SER A 398 -6.40 10.23 -24.71
C SER A 398 -7.28 10.48 -23.50
N ALA A 399 -6.80 11.30 -22.57
CA ALA A 399 -7.52 11.64 -21.35
C ALA A 399 -7.11 13.00 -20.76
N SER A 400 -7.94 13.53 -19.87
CA SER A 400 -7.71 14.73 -19.06
C SER A 400 -7.86 14.44 -17.56
N GLY A 401 -7.61 15.44 -16.71
CA GLY A 401 -7.66 15.35 -15.24
C GLY A 401 -6.27 15.53 -14.61
N ASP A 402 -6.23 15.67 -13.28
CA ASP A 402 -4.97 15.86 -12.55
C ASP A 402 -4.08 14.62 -12.60
N GLU A 403 -2.76 14.83 -12.57
CA GLU A 403 -1.72 13.79 -12.50
C GLU A 403 -1.33 13.45 -11.05
N PRO A 404 -0.78 12.25 -10.77
CA PRO A 404 -0.64 11.12 -11.70
C PRO A 404 -1.98 10.46 -12.00
N ARG A 405 -2.09 9.89 -13.20
CA ARG A 405 -3.22 9.06 -13.63
C ARG A 405 -2.78 7.63 -13.86
N TRP A 406 -3.68 6.68 -13.64
CA TRP A 406 -3.40 5.27 -13.86
C TRP A 406 -4.57 4.55 -14.53
N TRP A 407 -4.23 3.65 -15.46
CA TRP A 407 -5.17 2.91 -16.28
C TRP A 407 -5.35 1.47 -15.79
N THR A 408 -6.57 0.97 -15.87
CA THR A 408 -6.92 -0.42 -15.54
C THR A 408 -7.80 -1.02 -16.64
N LEU A 409 -7.55 -2.27 -17.01
CA LEU A 409 -8.43 -3.07 -17.85
C LEU A 409 -9.38 -3.79 -16.89
N VAL A 410 -10.60 -3.28 -16.78
CA VAL A 410 -11.61 -3.79 -15.85
C VAL A 410 -12.23 -5.07 -16.40
N ASP A 411 -12.49 -5.11 -17.70
CA ASP A 411 -13.01 -6.28 -18.39
C ASP A 411 -12.47 -6.35 -19.83
N GLY A 412 -12.33 -7.55 -20.36
CA GLY A 412 -11.80 -7.79 -21.69
C GLY A 412 -11.37 -9.24 -21.93
N PRO A 413 -10.86 -9.55 -23.14
CA PRO A 413 -10.25 -10.84 -23.44
C PRO A 413 -9.15 -11.20 -22.41
N SER A 414 -9.06 -12.47 -22.01
CA SER A 414 -8.14 -12.92 -20.95
C SER A 414 -6.65 -12.70 -21.27
N ASP A 415 -6.32 -12.60 -22.54
CA ASP A 415 -4.98 -12.32 -23.07
C ASP A 415 -4.73 -10.83 -23.37
N ALA A 416 -5.75 -9.97 -23.23
CA ALA A 416 -5.59 -8.53 -23.32
C ALA A 416 -4.88 -7.97 -22.08
N ARG A 417 -4.08 -6.93 -22.26
CA ARG A 417 -3.38 -6.21 -21.18
C ARG A 417 -3.51 -4.71 -21.40
N ILE A 418 -3.41 -3.94 -20.32
CA ILE A 418 -3.25 -2.49 -20.38
C ILE A 418 -1.98 -2.12 -19.62
N ASP A 419 -1.19 -1.22 -20.18
CA ASP A 419 -0.09 -0.59 -19.43
C ASP A 419 -0.67 0.46 -18.47
N PRO A 420 -0.44 0.34 -17.14
CA PRO A 420 -1.11 1.21 -16.18
C PRO A 420 -0.65 2.67 -16.23
N ALA A 421 0.53 2.97 -16.77
CA ALA A 421 1.05 4.34 -16.85
C ALA A 421 0.58 5.07 -18.13
N SER A 422 0.62 4.39 -19.26
CA SER A 422 0.31 4.96 -20.59
C SER A 422 -1.11 4.67 -21.07
N GLY A 423 -1.77 3.65 -20.51
CA GLY A 423 -3.08 3.18 -20.95
C GLY A 423 -3.06 2.37 -22.24
N VAL A 424 -1.88 2.05 -22.79
CA VAL A 424 -1.75 1.26 -24.01
C VAL A 424 -2.37 -0.11 -23.78
N VAL A 425 -3.43 -0.42 -24.53
CA VAL A 425 -4.02 -1.74 -24.56
C VAL A 425 -3.28 -2.58 -25.58
N THR A 426 -2.78 -3.74 -25.15
CA THR A 426 -2.14 -4.74 -26.01
C THR A 426 -2.99 -6.00 -26.05
N TRP A 427 -3.37 -6.42 -27.25
CA TRP A 427 -4.19 -7.61 -27.50
C TRP A 427 -4.00 -8.08 -28.94
N THR A 428 -3.99 -9.40 -29.18
CA THR A 428 -3.89 -9.97 -30.54
C THR A 428 -5.21 -10.67 -30.88
N ALA A 429 -5.87 -10.21 -31.94
CA ALA A 429 -7.18 -10.71 -32.34
C ALA A 429 -7.11 -12.18 -32.83
N PRO A 430 -7.75 -13.17 -32.17
CA PRO A 430 -7.53 -14.58 -32.48
C PRO A 430 -8.37 -15.10 -33.67
N SER A 431 -9.62 -14.66 -33.81
CA SER A 431 -10.53 -15.06 -34.89
C SER A 431 -11.68 -14.05 -35.01
N GLU A 432 -12.45 -14.09 -36.11
CA GLU A 432 -13.61 -13.19 -36.29
C GLU A 432 -14.59 -13.24 -35.11
N GLY A 433 -15.10 -12.07 -34.71
CA GLY A 433 -15.99 -11.94 -33.56
C GLY A 433 -16.06 -10.51 -33.01
N SER A 434 -17.04 -10.24 -32.14
CA SER A 434 -17.08 -8.99 -31.37
C SER A 434 -16.51 -9.25 -29.97
N HIS A 435 -15.62 -8.38 -29.53
CA HIS A 435 -14.97 -8.46 -28.23
C HIS A 435 -15.22 -7.17 -27.44
N ALA A 436 -15.79 -7.31 -26.25
CA ALA A 436 -16.04 -6.19 -25.35
C ALA A 436 -14.79 -5.89 -24.51
N PHE A 437 -14.60 -4.61 -24.22
CA PHE A 437 -13.57 -4.09 -23.34
C PHE A 437 -14.17 -3.04 -22.41
N VAL A 438 -13.68 -2.99 -21.17
CA VAL A 438 -13.95 -1.91 -20.23
C VAL A 438 -12.61 -1.42 -19.69
N VAL A 439 -12.29 -0.16 -19.97
CA VAL A 439 -11.09 0.51 -19.43
C VAL A 439 -11.51 1.54 -18.39
N ARG A 440 -10.74 1.63 -17.31
CA ARG A 440 -10.88 2.65 -16.27
C ARG A 440 -9.65 3.52 -16.21
N LEU A 441 -9.87 4.82 -16.04
CA LEU A 441 -8.85 5.79 -15.71
C LEU A 441 -9.13 6.35 -14.32
N ASP A 442 -8.13 6.28 -13.46
CA ASP A 442 -8.17 6.78 -12.10
C ASP A 442 -7.18 7.92 -11.92
N ASN A 443 -7.53 8.87 -11.06
CA ASN A 443 -6.57 9.75 -10.41
C ASN A 443 -6.94 9.91 -8.93
N ARG A 444 -6.24 10.81 -8.22
CA ARG A 444 -6.51 11.06 -6.80
C ARG A 444 -7.88 11.66 -6.52
N VAL A 445 -8.55 12.28 -7.49
CA VAL A 445 -9.83 12.97 -7.31
C VAL A 445 -11.01 12.04 -7.60
N GLY A 446 -10.90 11.17 -8.60
CA GLY A 446 -12.00 10.30 -9.01
C GLY A 446 -11.59 9.23 -10.01
N SER A 447 -12.56 8.77 -10.79
CA SER A 447 -12.42 7.70 -11.78
C SER A 447 -13.36 7.96 -12.96
N ASP A 448 -12.99 7.51 -14.16
CA ASP A 448 -13.84 7.49 -15.35
C ASP A 448 -13.69 6.14 -16.06
N GLU A 449 -14.79 5.59 -16.57
CA GLU A 449 -14.83 4.28 -17.23
C GLU A 449 -15.38 4.40 -18.64
N LEU A 450 -14.78 3.67 -19.58
CA LEU A 450 -15.23 3.59 -20.96
C LEU A 450 -15.34 2.14 -21.40
N ALA A 451 -16.56 1.74 -21.75
CA ALA A 451 -16.83 0.47 -22.42
C ALA A 451 -16.81 0.66 -23.95
N PHE A 452 -16.20 -0.28 -24.67
CA PHE A 452 -16.19 -0.32 -26.13
C PHE A 452 -16.21 -1.75 -26.66
N GLU A 453 -16.67 -1.92 -27.89
CA GLU A 453 -16.62 -3.18 -28.62
C GLU A 453 -15.65 -3.08 -29.80
N LEU A 454 -14.86 -4.12 -30.01
CA LEU A 454 -13.94 -4.25 -31.13
C LEU A 454 -14.34 -5.46 -31.99
N ALA A 455 -14.76 -5.19 -33.23
CA ALA A 455 -15.07 -6.24 -34.18
C ALA A 455 -13.79 -6.75 -34.87
N VAL A 456 -13.51 -8.04 -34.78
CA VAL A 456 -12.47 -8.70 -35.55
C VAL A 456 -13.09 -9.14 -36.88
N GLU A 457 -12.71 -8.50 -37.97
CA GLU A 457 -13.29 -8.72 -39.29
C GLU A 457 -12.21 -8.85 -40.35
N VAL A 458 -12.32 -9.85 -41.23
CA VAL A 458 -11.47 -9.91 -42.43
C VAL A 458 -11.89 -8.77 -43.37
N PRO A 459 -10.96 -7.93 -43.86
CA PRO A 459 -11.28 -6.91 -44.83
C PRO A 459 -12.00 -7.55 -46.02
N SER A 460 -13.24 -7.14 -46.27
CA SER A 460 -13.96 -7.58 -47.47
C SER A 460 -13.13 -7.17 -48.67
N ALA A 461 -12.64 -8.14 -49.45
CA ALA A 461 -11.98 -7.86 -50.71
C ALA A 461 -13.01 -7.19 -51.62
N ASP A 462 -12.96 -5.86 -51.68
CA ASP A 462 -13.84 -5.11 -52.57
C ASP A 462 -13.54 -5.56 -54.00
N SER A 463 -14.61 -5.93 -54.70
CA SER A 463 -14.56 -6.40 -56.08
C SER A 463 -13.84 -5.37 -56.92
N THR A 464 -12.72 -5.77 -57.53
CA THR A 464 -12.05 -5.01 -58.58
C THR A 464 -13.04 -4.76 -59.70
N ASP A 465 -13.60 -3.54 -59.75
CA ASP A 465 -14.08 -2.99 -61.00
C ASP A 465 -12.85 -2.68 -61.86
N ASP A 466 -12.68 -3.58 -62.82
CA ASP A 466 -11.88 -3.48 -64.01
C ASP A 466 -12.21 -2.18 -64.74
N ASP A 467 -11.29 -1.21 -64.74
CA ASP A 467 -11.27 -0.21 -65.81
C ASP A 467 -9.81 0.10 -66.20
N GLY A 468 -9.44 -0.49 -67.34
CA GLY A 468 -8.14 -0.33 -67.96
C GLY A 468 -7.92 1.07 -68.55
N GLY A 469 -6.66 1.52 -68.54
CA GLY A 469 -6.29 2.82 -69.08
C GLY A 469 -4.79 3.10 -69.19
N SER A 470 -4.10 2.35 -70.05
CA SER A 470 -3.01 2.75 -70.97
C SER A 470 -1.97 3.85 -70.60
N GLU A 471 -0.72 3.40 -70.54
CA GLU A 471 0.51 3.92 -71.20
C GLU A 471 1.27 5.20 -70.76
N HIS A 472 2.59 5.10 -71.01
CA HIS A 472 3.73 6.06 -70.95
C HIS A 472 4.41 6.24 -69.57
N GLY A 473 5.72 6.10 -69.38
CA GLY A 473 6.85 5.84 -70.28
C GLY A 473 8.14 6.50 -69.77
N GLY A 474 9.19 5.70 -69.52
CA GLY A 474 10.62 6.06 -69.45
C GLY A 474 11.15 6.66 -68.13
N ASP A 475 12.44 6.67 -67.80
CA ASP A 475 13.67 5.88 -68.10
C ASP A 475 14.80 6.55 -67.28
N SER A 476 15.85 5.79 -66.95
CA SER A 476 17.20 6.19 -66.49
C SER A 476 17.31 6.75 -65.05
N GLY A 477 18.12 6.21 -64.14
CA GLY A 477 19.59 6.01 -64.16
C GLY A 477 20.16 6.90 -63.04
N SER A 478 21.23 6.67 -62.30
CA SER A 478 22.31 5.69 -62.21
C SER A 478 23.05 5.96 -60.87
N GLU A 479 23.74 4.95 -60.35
CA GLU A 479 24.61 5.00 -59.17
C GLU A 479 25.80 5.97 -59.31
N GLY A 480 26.37 6.38 -58.16
CA GLY A 480 27.67 7.05 -58.09
C GLY A 480 28.09 7.43 -56.66
N ALA A 481 28.97 6.62 -56.07
CA ALA A 481 29.67 6.87 -54.80
C ALA A 481 30.90 7.79 -54.99
N VAL A 482 31.71 7.92 -53.91
CA VAL A 482 33.08 8.49 -53.74
C VAL A 482 33.06 9.77 -52.87
N ASP A 483 33.40 9.70 -51.57
CA ASP A 483 34.73 9.65 -50.89
C ASP A 483 35.31 11.04 -50.57
N SER A 484 35.72 11.27 -49.32
CA SER A 484 37.02 11.86 -48.92
C SER A 484 37.06 12.35 -47.45
N SER A 485 37.98 11.72 -46.69
CA SER A 485 39.05 12.27 -45.79
C SER A 485 38.99 13.77 -45.39
N ASP A 486 39.49 14.26 -44.24
CA ASP A 486 40.60 13.83 -43.38
C ASP A 486 40.63 14.69 -42.08
N ALA A 487 41.34 14.17 -41.06
CA ALA A 487 42.07 14.78 -39.92
C ALA A 487 41.61 16.10 -39.26
N GLY A 488 41.70 16.32 -37.95
CA GLY A 488 42.41 15.68 -36.84
C GLY A 488 42.48 16.67 -35.66
N GLY A 489 42.84 16.21 -34.45
CA GLY A 489 43.08 17.10 -33.31
C GLY A 489 42.97 16.44 -31.95
N GLU A 490 44.12 16.01 -31.42
CA GLU A 490 44.35 15.40 -30.11
C GLU A 490 44.03 16.34 -28.92
N SER A 491 43.59 15.81 -27.78
CA SER A 491 44.44 15.75 -26.58
C SER A 491 43.79 14.96 -25.43
N SER A 492 44.70 14.35 -24.67
CA SER A 492 44.63 13.55 -23.44
C SER A 492 43.87 14.23 -22.26
N SER A 493 43.50 13.59 -21.15
CA SER A 493 44.17 12.56 -20.36
C SER A 493 43.18 11.89 -19.37
N SER A 494 43.21 10.55 -19.26
CA SER A 494 43.73 9.76 -18.12
C SER A 494 42.87 9.71 -16.84
N GLY A 495 42.51 8.49 -16.42
CA GLY A 495 42.06 8.19 -15.05
C GLY A 495 41.33 6.86 -14.92
N GLU A 496 42.10 5.76 -14.86
CA GLU A 496 41.66 4.39 -14.57
C GLU A 496 40.86 4.25 -13.26
N SER A 497 39.89 3.33 -13.24
CA SER A 497 39.78 2.34 -12.15
C SER A 497 38.94 1.13 -12.59
N THR A 498 39.65 0.00 -12.57
CA THR A 498 39.33 -1.42 -12.72
C THR A 498 37.90 -1.90 -12.42
N GLY A 499 37.33 -2.63 -13.40
CA GLY A 499 36.19 -3.52 -13.21
C GLY A 499 36.61 -4.89 -12.65
N ALA A 500 35.79 -5.41 -11.74
CA ALA A 500 35.84 -6.80 -11.29
C ALA A 500 34.77 -7.61 -12.03
N GLY A 501 35.19 -8.73 -12.64
CA GLY A 501 34.31 -9.65 -13.36
C GLY A 501 33.42 -10.50 -12.44
N PRO A 502 32.40 -11.19 -13.00
CA PRO A 502 31.47 -11.98 -12.22
C PRO A 502 32.10 -13.32 -11.81
N GLY A 503 32.09 -13.60 -10.50
CA GLY A 503 32.46 -14.90 -9.95
C GLY A 503 31.32 -15.92 -10.12
N GLU A 504 31.68 -17.11 -10.58
CA GLU A 504 30.84 -18.30 -10.65
C GLU A 504 30.23 -18.63 -9.28
N ARG A 505 28.89 -18.81 -9.22
CA ARG A 505 28.20 -19.33 -8.03
C ARG A 505 28.28 -20.86 -8.06
N GLY A 506 29.00 -21.43 -7.10
CA GLY A 506 28.91 -22.85 -6.78
C GLY A 506 27.53 -23.20 -6.21
N GLU A 507 27.08 -24.41 -6.50
CA GLU A 507 25.85 -25.03 -6.00
C GLU A 507 25.77 -24.90 -4.47
N ALA A 508 24.70 -24.29 -3.96
CA ALA A 508 24.43 -24.20 -2.54
C ALA A 508 23.82 -25.52 -2.06
N GLU A 509 24.58 -26.27 -1.27
CA GLU A 509 24.01 -27.30 -0.38
C GLU A 509 22.98 -26.65 0.54
N GLY A 510 21.80 -27.28 0.67
CA GLY A 510 20.62 -26.72 1.31
C GLY A 510 20.85 -26.24 2.74
N CYS A 511 20.29 -25.08 3.08
CA CYS A 511 20.13 -24.63 4.45
C CYS A 511 19.13 -25.54 5.17
N ALA A 512 19.60 -26.61 5.80
CA ALA A 512 18.78 -27.44 6.68
C ALA A 512 18.82 -26.86 8.11
N CYS A 513 17.65 -26.51 8.65
CA CYS A 513 17.45 -26.29 10.10
C CYS A 513 17.16 -27.67 10.73
N GLY A 514 18.03 -28.19 11.59
CA GLY A 514 17.81 -29.47 12.26
C GLY A 514 16.91 -29.34 13.51
N VAL A 515 15.88 -30.16 13.60
CA VAL A 515 15.35 -30.64 14.90
C VAL A 515 15.60 -32.14 14.91
N ASP A 516 16.52 -32.61 15.75
CA ASP A 516 16.75 -34.05 15.92
C ASP A 516 15.50 -34.66 16.60
N THR A 517 14.66 -35.33 15.83
CA THR A 517 13.64 -36.23 16.39
C THR A 517 14.32 -37.38 17.13
N PRO A 518 13.99 -37.67 18.40
CA PRO A 518 14.62 -38.75 19.12
C PRO A 518 14.13 -40.10 18.58
N SER A 519 15.03 -40.82 17.89
CA SER A 519 14.81 -42.21 17.55
C SER A 519 15.07 -43.10 18.77
N GLY A 520 14.02 -43.79 19.24
CA GLY A 520 14.03 -45.15 19.83
C GLY A 520 14.96 -45.47 20.99
#